data_AF-R1D7I9-F1
#
_entry.id   AF-R1D7I9-F1
#
_cell.length_a   1.000
_cell.length_b   1.000
_cell.length_c   1.000
_cell.angle_alpha   90.00
_cell.angle_beta   90.00
_cell.angle_gamma   90.00
#
_symmetry.space_group_name_H-M   'P 1'
#
loop_
_entity.id
_entity.type
_entity.pdbx_description
1 polymer ?
#
loop_
_entity_poly.entity_id
_entity_poly.type
_entity_poly.pdbx_seq_one_letter_code
_entity_poly.pdbx_strand_id
1 'polypeptide(L)'
;MYVDIHNSGDSMVVGEGEARASSTASSRHKFRLQGTVRIHTLDDLLPIGTPAAPGIVPLMKMDVQGYECRALQGMQRLLSSRSVSAIVTEVSLPHLKRAQCSKAGLLGSLHDSGYRVDHPDGGRGAWSWDVLAVLQTGR
;
A
#
# COMPACT_ATOMS: atom_id res chain seq x y z
N MET A 1 -16.27 3.53 4.05
CA MET A 1 -16.39 4.69 3.14
C MET A 1 -15.08 5.46 3.17
N TYR A 2 -14.36 5.54 2.05
CA TYR A 2 -13.01 6.09 2.01
C TYR A 2 -12.85 7.01 0.80
N VAL A 3 -12.37 8.23 1.00
CA VAL A 3 -12.25 9.24 -0.04
C VAL A 3 -10.85 9.85 0.06
N ASP A 4 -10.01 9.70 -0.97
CA ASP A 4 -8.79 10.51 -1.10
C ASP A 4 -8.90 11.45 -2.30
N ILE A 5 -8.84 12.73 -1.99
CA ILE A 5 -9.03 13.85 -2.92
C ILE A 5 -7.72 14.59 -3.23
N HIS A 6 -6.58 14.05 -2.76
CA HIS A 6 -5.25 14.64 -2.91
C HIS A 6 -4.29 13.64 -3.57
N ASN A 7 -4.70 13.03 -4.69
CA ASN A 7 -3.78 12.28 -5.54
C ASN A 7 -2.95 13.23 -6.41
N SER A 8 -1.65 12.95 -6.56
CA SER A 8 -0.75 13.62 -7.50
C SER A 8 -0.84 13.08 -8.94
N GLY A 9 -1.59 12.00 -9.17
CA GLY A 9 -1.89 11.45 -10.50
C GLY A 9 -3.25 11.90 -11.07
N ASP A 10 -3.48 11.63 -12.35
CA ASP A 10 -4.67 12.07 -13.11
C ASP A 10 -6.00 11.38 -12.71
N SER A 11 -5.98 10.49 -11.72
CA SER A 11 -7.15 9.69 -11.33
C SER A 11 -7.18 9.45 -9.83
N MET A 12 -8.35 9.61 -9.19
CA MET A 12 -8.53 9.36 -7.75
C MET A 12 -9.49 8.20 -7.55
N VAL A 13 -9.13 7.26 -6.67
CA VAL A 13 -10.04 6.19 -6.25
C VAL A 13 -10.73 6.60 -4.97
N VAL A 14 -12.05 6.74 -5.08
CA VAL A 14 -12.94 7.12 -4.00
C VAL A 14 -13.86 5.93 -3.76
N GLY A 15 -13.81 5.32 -2.58
CA GLY A 15 -14.75 4.29 -2.16
C GLY A 15 -16.17 4.85 -2.01
N GLU A 16 -17.17 3.97 -1.88
CA GLU A 16 -18.58 4.36 -1.80
C GLU A 16 -18.80 5.37 -0.67
N GLY A 17 -19.12 6.62 -1.05
CA GLY A 17 -19.35 7.78 -0.21
C GLY A 17 -19.40 9.10 -0.98
N GLU A 18 -20.22 10.05 -0.50
CA GLU A 18 -20.26 11.40 -1.08
C GLU A 18 -18.84 11.99 -1.10
N ALA A 19 -18.39 12.38 -2.28
CA ALA A 19 -17.13 13.08 -2.49
C ALA A 19 -17.20 14.48 -1.84
N ARG A 20 -16.94 14.58 -0.54
CA ARG A 20 -16.69 15.88 0.09
C ARG A 20 -15.24 16.26 -0.17
N ALA A 21 -15.00 16.79 -1.36
CA ALA A 21 -13.73 17.37 -1.73
C ALA A 21 -13.56 18.75 -1.04
N SER A 22 -12.97 18.79 0.15
CA SER A 22 -12.44 20.04 0.71
C SER A 22 -10.92 19.96 0.74
N SER A 23 -10.30 20.37 -0.36
CA SER A 23 -8.86 20.53 -0.51
C SER A 23 -8.57 22.00 -0.80
N THR A 24 -7.57 22.60 -0.17
CA THR A 24 -7.13 23.96 -0.54
C THR A 24 -6.51 24.01 -1.96
N ALA A 25 -6.19 22.86 -2.56
CA ALA A 25 -5.79 22.73 -3.97
C ALA A 25 -7.00 22.54 -4.92
N SER A 26 -8.21 22.28 -4.40
CA SER A 26 -9.40 21.99 -5.23
C SER A 26 -10.12 23.21 -5.81
N SER A 27 -9.67 24.44 -5.55
CA SER A 27 -10.32 25.61 -6.16
C SER A 27 -10.07 25.72 -7.67
N ARG A 28 -9.09 24.99 -8.22
CA ARG A 28 -8.72 25.05 -9.65
C ARG A 28 -8.99 23.78 -10.46
N HIS A 29 -9.33 22.66 -9.83
CA HIS A 29 -9.49 21.38 -10.53
C HIS A 29 -10.94 20.90 -10.47
N LYS A 30 -11.56 20.72 -11.64
CA LYS A 30 -12.86 20.06 -11.76
C LYS A 30 -12.66 18.55 -11.62
N PHE A 31 -13.24 17.97 -10.58
CA PHE A 31 -13.32 16.51 -10.46
C PHE A 31 -14.52 16.02 -11.26
N ARG A 32 -14.33 14.90 -11.97
CA ARG A 32 -15.42 14.15 -12.60
C ARG A 32 -15.28 12.70 -12.18
N LEU A 33 -16.39 12.10 -11.75
CA LEU A 33 -16.46 10.65 -11.59
C LEU A 33 -16.13 10.00 -12.95
N GLN A 34 -15.02 9.25 -13.02
CA GLN A 34 -14.66 8.50 -14.23
C GLN A 34 -15.27 7.09 -14.22
N GLY A 35 -15.55 6.54 -13.03
CA GLY A 35 -16.16 5.22 -12.87
C GLY A 35 -16.03 4.72 -11.43
N THR A 36 -16.63 3.57 -11.16
CA THR A 36 -16.49 2.83 -9.91
C THR A 36 -15.50 1.69 -10.11
N VAL A 37 -14.55 1.54 -9.20
CA VAL A 37 -13.65 0.38 -9.17
C VAL A 37 -14.02 -0.53 -8.02
N ARG A 38 -13.96 -1.84 -8.24
CA ARG A 38 -14.06 -2.82 -7.15
C ARG A 38 -12.67 -2.98 -6.52
N ILE A 39 -12.63 -2.92 -5.19
CA ILE A 39 -11.42 -3.13 -4.41
C ILE A 39 -11.47 -4.55 -3.87
N HIS A 40 -10.40 -5.30 -4.08
CA HIS A 40 -10.22 -6.66 -3.57
C HIS A 40 -8.97 -6.71 -2.68
N THR A 41 -8.98 -7.59 -1.70
CA THR A 41 -7.76 -7.92 -0.97
C THR A 41 -6.85 -8.76 -1.88
N LEU A 42 -5.54 -8.68 -1.69
CA LEU A 42 -4.61 -9.52 -2.45
C LEU A 42 -4.80 -11.01 -2.13
N ASP A 43 -5.17 -11.33 -0.88
CA ASP A 43 -5.48 -12.69 -0.47
C ASP A 43 -6.73 -13.28 -1.16
N ASP A 44 -7.65 -12.45 -1.68
CA ASP A 44 -8.79 -12.90 -2.49
C ASP A 44 -8.40 -13.11 -3.96
N LEU A 45 -7.50 -12.26 -4.47
CA LEU A 45 -7.01 -12.34 -5.85
C LEU A 45 -5.98 -13.46 -6.04
N LEU A 46 -5.23 -13.78 -4.99
CA LEU A 46 -4.14 -14.76 -4.99
C LEU A 46 -4.39 -15.82 -3.90
N PRO A 47 -5.46 -16.62 -4.02
CA PRO A 47 -5.87 -17.54 -2.97
C PRO A 47 -4.87 -18.70 -2.84
N ILE A 48 -4.12 -18.70 -1.75
CA ILE A 48 -3.07 -19.68 -1.44
C ILE A 48 -3.64 -21.09 -1.34
N GLY A 49 -2.87 -22.07 -1.79
CA GLY A 49 -3.29 -23.48 -1.77
C GLY A 49 -4.27 -23.85 -2.88
N THR A 50 -4.54 -22.91 -3.80
CA THR A 50 -5.27 -23.20 -5.03
C THR A 50 -4.29 -23.32 -6.21
N PRO A 51 -4.68 -23.99 -7.31
CA PRO A 51 -3.90 -23.96 -8.55
C PRO A 51 -3.69 -22.56 -9.14
N ALA A 52 -4.51 -21.58 -8.74
CA ALA A 52 -4.40 -20.18 -9.15
C ALA A 52 -3.46 -19.36 -8.25
N ALA A 53 -2.99 -19.93 -7.13
CA ALA A 53 -2.03 -19.26 -6.26
C ALA A 53 -0.72 -19.03 -7.00
N PRO A 54 -0.08 -17.86 -6.84
CA PRO A 54 1.31 -17.75 -7.24
C PRO A 54 2.14 -18.73 -6.41
N GLY A 55 3.17 -19.31 -7.04
CA GLY A 55 4.25 -19.96 -6.28
C GLY A 55 5.01 -18.95 -5.43
N ILE A 56 6.30 -19.17 -5.22
CA ILE A 56 7.13 -18.16 -4.56
C ILE A 56 7.26 -16.94 -5.47
N VAL A 57 6.80 -15.78 -4.98
CA VAL A 57 7.00 -14.47 -5.59
C VAL A 57 8.32 -13.92 -5.07
N PRO A 58 9.40 -13.89 -5.89
CA PRO A 58 10.71 -13.45 -5.41
C PRO A 58 10.72 -11.97 -5.02
N LEU A 59 9.90 -11.15 -5.69
CA LEU A 59 9.82 -9.71 -5.45
C LEU A 59 8.41 -9.20 -5.77
N MET A 60 7.83 -8.44 -4.84
CA MET A 60 6.61 -7.68 -5.04
C MET A 60 6.93 -6.19 -5.04
N LYS A 61 6.59 -5.49 -6.13
CA LYS A 61 6.60 -4.02 -6.13
C LYS A 61 5.22 -3.51 -5.69
N MET A 62 5.18 -2.58 -4.74
CA MET A 62 3.96 -1.95 -4.25
C MET A 62 4.08 -0.43 -4.29
N ASP A 63 3.27 0.22 -5.12
CA ASP A 63 3.12 1.68 -5.17
C ASP A 63 1.63 1.95 -5.16
N VAL A 64 1.10 2.21 -3.97
CA VAL A 64 -0.34 2.35 -3.72
C VAL A 64 -0.65 3.66 -3.03
N GLN A 65 0.18 4.69 -3.27
CA GLN A 65 -0.10 6.08 -2.92
C GLN A 65 -0.56 6.26 -1.47
N GLY A 66 0.11 5.61 -0.50
CA GLY A 66 -0.20 5.74 0.93
C GLY A 66 -1.04 4.59 1.51
N TYR A 67 -1.60 3.71 0.68
CA TYR A 67 -2.38 2.55 1.16
C TYR A 67 -1.51 1.34 1.51
N GLU A 68 -0.20 1.48 1.65
CA GLU A 68 0.71 0.35 1.81
C GLU A 68 0.31 -0.51 3.01
N CYS A 69 -0.06 0.11 4.14
CA CYS A 69 -0.50 -0.62 5.33
C CYS A 69 -1.80 -1.39 5.11
N ARG A 70 -2.75 -0.85 4.34
CA ARG A 70 -4.00 -1.55 4.01
C ARG A 70 -3.76 -2.67 3.02
N ALA A 71 -2.87 -2.47 2.04
CA ALA A 71 -2.45 -3.51 1.12
C ALA A 71 -1.81 -4.68 1.89
N LEU A 72 -0.89 -4.39 2.83
CA LEU A 72 -0.30 -5.38 3.72
C LEU A 72 -1.36 -6.14 4.57
N GLN A 73 -2.34 -5.43 5.12
CA GLN A 73 -3.46 -6.04 5.85
C GLN A 73 -4.31 -6.96 4.95
N GLY A 74 -4.49 -6.61 3.68
CA GLY A 74 -5.22 -7.42 2.70
C GLY A 74 -4.41 -8.57 2.08
N MET A 75 -3.15 -8.78 2.50
CA MET A 75 -2.31 -9.88 2.03
C MET A 75 -1.73 -10.73 3.17
N GLN A 76 -2.39 -10.74 4.34
CA GLN A 76 -1.89 -11.43 5.53
C GLN A 76 -1.66 -12.92 5.28
N ARG A 77 -2.53 -13.60 4.51
CA ARG A 77 -2.31 -15.00 4.16
C ARG A 77 -1.04 -15.14 3.32
N LEU A 78 -0.81 -14.29 2.32
CA LEU A 78 0.40 -14.29 1.47
C LEU A 78 1.70 -14.02 2.26
N LEU A 79 1.62 -13.15 3.26
CA LEU A 79 2.75 -12.86 4.14
C LEU A 79 3.02 -14.06 5.06
N SER A 80 1.97 -14.61 5.69
CA SER A 80 2.09 -15.73 6.64
C SER A 80 2.54 -17.03 6.00
N SER A 81 2.16 -17.28 4.74
CA SER A 81 2.61 -18.43 3.95
C SER A 81 4.05 -18.30 3.45
N ARG A 82 4.69 -17.14 3.66
CA ARG A 82 6.01 -16.80 3.10
C ARG A 82 6.06 -16.90 1.57
N SER A 83 4.95 -16.59 0.91
CA SER A 83 4.85 -16.63 -0.54
C SER A 83 5.57 -15.46 -1.22
N VAL A 84 5.92 -14.40 -0.49
CA VAL A 84 6.60 -13.21 -1.03
C VAL A 84 7.98 -13.06 -0.38
N SER A 85 9.06 -13.22 -1.13
CA SER A 85 10.41 -13.17 -0.56
C SER A 85 10.89 -11.75 -0.26
N ALA A 86 10.49 -10.77 -1.08
CA ALA A 86 10.85 -9.37 -0.88
C ALA A 86 9.73 -8.44 -1.33
N ILE A 87 9.62 -7.28 -0.70
CA ILE A 87 8.69 -6.21 -1.03
C ILE A 87 9.49 -4.92 -1.24
N VAL A 88 9.27 -4.27 -2.38
CA VAL A 88 9.77 -2.92 -2.64
C VAL A 88 8.59 -1.98 -2.72
N THR A 89 8.58 -0.91 -1.92
CA THR A 89 7.51 0.07 -1.93
C THR A 89 8.00 1.51 -1.89
N GLU A 90 7.40 2.34 -2.74
CA GLU A 90 7.61 3.79 -2.72
C GLU A 90 6.52 4.42 -1.85
N VAL A 91 6.93 5.22 -0.88
CA VAL A 91 6.02 5.79 0.12
C VAL A 91 6.15 7.30 0.16
N SER A 92 5.01 7.97 0.10
CA SER A 92 4.87 9.38 0.44
C SER A 92 4.36 9.51 1.87
N LEU A 93 5.14 10.11 2.77
CA LEU A 93 4.74 10.24 4.19
C LEU A 93 3.43 11.02 4.38
N PRO A 94 3.16 12.10 3.61
CA PRO A 94 1.85 12.73 3.62
C PRO A 94 0.72 11.77 3.21
N HIS A 95 0.94 10.93 2.20
CA HIS A 95 -0.08 10.02 1.69
C HIS A 95 -0.38 8.91 2.72
N LEU A 96 0.68 8.35 3.31
CA LEU A 96 0.59 7.35 4.36
C LEU A 96 -0.22 7.87 5.57
N LYS A 97 0.05 9.11 6.00
CA LYS A 97 -0.70 9.79 7.06
C LYS A 97 -2.18 9.94 6.72
N ARG A 98 -2.50 10.35 5.48
CA ARG A 98 -3.90 10.49 5.02
C ARG A 98 -4.64 9.16 5.01
N ALA A 99 -3.98 8.08 4.62
CA ALA A 99 -4.52 6.73 4.66
C ALA A 99 -4.66 6.15 6.09
N GLN A 100 -4.46 6.98 7.13
CA GLN A 100 -4.47 6.61 8.54
C GLN A 100 -3.40 5.58 8.90
N CYS A 101 -2.25 5.64 8.22
CA CYS A 101 -1.05 4.91 8.60
C CYS A 101 0.09 5.87 8.97
N SER A 102 1.19 5.32 9.50
CA SER A 102 2.40 6.06 9.83
C SER A 102 3.62 5.27 9.38
N LYS A 103 4.77 5.95 9.27
CA LYS A 103 6.07 5.30 9.01
C LYS A 103 6.27 4.12 9.98
N ALA A 104 6.09 4.37 11.27
CA ALA A 104 6.27 3.35 12.30
C ALA A 104 5.25 2.20 12.15
N GLY A 105 4.00 2.50 11.82
CA GLY A 105 2.97 1.49 11.56
C GLY A 105 3.27 0.60 10.35
N LEU A 106 3.78 1.20 9.26
CA LEU A 106 4.20 0.45 8.07
C LEU A 106 5.40 -0.47 8.39
N LEU A 107 6.44 0.08 9.02
CA LEU A 107 7.64 -0.68 9.40
C LEU A 107 7.31 -1.80 10.40
N GLY A 108 6.45 -1.52 11.38
CA GLY A 108 5.95 -2.52 12.34
C GLY A 108 5.18 -3.64 11.65
N SER A 109 4.28 -3.32 10.71
CA SER A 109 3.53 -4.34 9.95
C SER A 109 4.45 -5.27 9.15
N LEU A 110 5.51 -4.72 8.53
CA LEU A 110 6.51 -5.51 7.80
C LEU A 110 7.33 -6.39 8.75
N HIS A 111 7.78 -5.82 9.87
CA HIS A 111 8.53 -6.54 10.90
C HIS A 111 7.72 -7.70 11.49
N ASP A 112 6.46 -7.45 11.87
CA ASP A 112 5.56 -8.45 12.45
C ASP A 112 5.25 -9.58 11.45
N SER A 113 5.36 -9.29 10.15
CA SER A 113 5.25 -10.26 9.06
C SER A 113 6.55 -11.01 8.76
N GLY A 114 7.61 -10.80 9.55
CA GLY A 114 8.90 -11.49 9.42
C GLY A 114 9.86 -10.88 8.40
N TYR A 115 9.62 -9.64 7.96
CA TYR A 115 10.51 -8.94 7.05
C TYR A 115 11.49 -8.05 7.82
N ARG A 116 12.73 -8.04 7.34
CA ARG A 116 13.75 -7.05 7.71
C ARG A 116 13.70 -5.91 6.70
N VAL A 117 13.54 -4.68 7.17
CA VAL A 117 13.58 -3.49 6.31
C VAL A 117 15.01 -2.99 6.17
N ASP A 118 15.49 -2.90 4.94
CA ASP A 118 16.74 -2.22 4.59
C ASP A 118 16.49 -0.71 4.51
N HIS A 119 17.37 0.08 5.15
CA HIS A 119 17.29 1.54 5.19
C HIS A 119 15.92 2.10 5.66
N PRO A 120 15.46 1.79 6.89
CA PRO A 120 14.14 2.20 7.39
C PRO A 120 13.93 3.72 7.50
N ASP A 121 15.01 4.50 7.35
CA ASP A 121 14.99 5.96 7.33
C ASP A 121 15.03 6.56 5.92
N GLY A 122 15.25 5.75 4.89
CA GLY A 122 15.25 6.14 3.48
C GLY A 122 16.37 7.12 3.09
N GLY A 123 16.58 7.28 1.78
CA GLY A 123 17.54 8.24 1.21
C GLY A 123 16.91 9.53 0.65
N ARG A 124 15.58 9.61 0.53
CA ARG A 124 14.86 10.68 -0.20
C ARG A 124 14.36 11.84 0.67
N GLY A 125 14.81 11.94 1.92
CA GLY A 125 14.53 13.08 2.80
C GLY A 125 13.17 13.03 3.50
N ALA A 126 12.63 14.20 3.86
CA ALA A 126 11.50 14.32 4.78
C ALA A 126 10.09 14.02 4.19
N TRP A 127 9.99 13.75 2.89
CA TRP A 127 8.70 13.72 2.17
C TRP A 127 8.35 12.37 1.56
N SER A 128 9.33 11.64 1.05
CA SER A 128 9.16 10.30 0.49
C SER A 128 10.34 9.40 0.81
N TRP A 129 10.15 8.10 0.66
CA TRP A 129 11.22 7.10 0.71
C TRP A 129 10.91 5.89 -0.17
N ASP A 130 11.94 5.09 -0.42
CA ASP A 130 11.81 3.74 -0.94
C ASP A 130 12.13 2.76 0.20
N VAL A 131 11.27 1.77 0.40
CA VAL A 131 11.46 0.69 1.37
C VAL A 131 11.74 -0.59 0.61
N LEU A 132 12.85 -1.24 0.94
CA LEU A 132 13.10 -2.64 0.61
C LEU A 132 12.93 -3.47 1.88
N ALA A 133 11.97 -4.38 1.85
CA ALA A 133 11.71 -5.33 2.93
C ALA A 133 12.03 -6.74 2.43
N VAL A 134 12.92 -7.44 3.11
CA VAL A 134 13.37 -8.79 2.73
C VAL A 134 12.94 -9.78 3.80
N LEU A 135 12.29 -10.87 3.40
CA LEU A 135 11.83 -11.90 4.31
C LEU A 135 13.03 -12.56 5.01
N GLN A 136 12.98 -12.66 6.34
CA GLN A 136 14.04 -13.32 7.08
C GLN A 136 13.93 -14.84 6.93
N THR A 137 14.94 -15.47 6.33
CA THR A 137 15.07 -16.92 6.29
C THR A 137 15.60 -17.42 7.65
N GLY A 138 14.71 -17.69 8.61
CA GLY A 138 15.10 -18.32 9.87
C GLY A 138 14.24 -17.94 11.10
N ARG A 139 13.40 -18.88 11.53
CA ARG A 139 13.12 -19.20 12.92
C ARG A 139 13.04 -20.71 13.03
#